data_AF-A0A173MPI9-F1
#
_entry.id   AF-A0A173MPI9-F1
#
_cell.length_a   1.000
_cell.length_b   1.000
_cell.length_c   1.000
_cell.angle_alpha   90.00
_cell.angle_beta   90.00
_cell.angle_gamma   90.00
#
_symmetry.space_group_name_H-M   'P 1'
#
loop_
_entity.id
_entity.type
_entity.pdbx_description
1 polymer ?
#
loop_
_entity_poly.entity_id
_entity_poly.type
_entity_poly.pdbx_seq_one_letter_code
_entity_poly.pdbx_strand_id
1 'polypeptide(L)'
;MNNRFFLLVGLLFTNATGYAQSAALPVEVTPAMSNAIQQEVKKEETAFAARLKQNKTSDTETEFILDTFRVNRYMKKYMDYDFSTAGMRTATYEAAEKYDSLLNKYYKQLLVTLTPADRPVLIAAQRAWLVYRDSETKLVELISKEQYSGGGTMQQLIEAGSYLNRIKERTDAVFEHYKRASQQQ
;
A
#
# COMPACT_ATOMS: atom_id res chain seq x y z
N MET A 1 -80.07 -17.29 -9.41
CA MET A 1 -79.91 -16.30 -8.31
C MET A 1 -78.44 -16.15 -8.02
N ASN A 2 -77.98 -14.91 -8.14
CA ASN A 2 -76.60 -14.44 -8.05
C ASN A 2 -76.01 -14.60 -6.64
N ASN A 3 -74.73 -14.97 -6.55
CA ASN A 3 -73.70 -14.09 -5.98
C ASN A 3 -72.32 -14.74 -6.11
N ARG A 4 -71.49 -14.23 -7.02
CA ARG A 4 -70.06 -14.52 -7.09
C ARG A 4 -69.30 -13.47 -6.29
N PHE A 5 -68.82 -13.84 -5.11
CA PHE A 5 -67.82 -13.07 -4.36
C PHE A 5 -66.48 -13.18 -5.08
N PHE A 6 -65.96 -12.06 -5.58
CA PHE A 6 -64.57 -11.94 -6.05
C PHE A 6 -63.66 -11.73 -4.84
N LEU A 7 -62.75 -12.68 -4.56
CA LEU A 7 -61.64 -12.48 -3.63
C LEU A 7 -60.39 -12.17 -4.45
N LEU A 8 -59.97 -10.90 -4.42
CA LEU A 8 -58.69 -10.42 -4.90
C LEU A 8 -57.59 -10.88 -3.93
N VAL A 9 -56.80 -11.86 -4.34
CA VAL A 9 -55.55 -12.23 -3.65
C VAL A 9 -54.44 -11.33 -4.19
N GLY A 10 -54.07 -10.34 -3.39
CA GLY A 10 -52.90 -9.50 -3.65
C GLY A 10 -51.61 -10.30 -3.46
N LEU A 11 -50.90 -10.53 -4.55
CA LEU A 11 -49.55 -11.11 -4.56
C LEU A 11 -48.53 -10.02 -4.23
N LEU A 12 -48.22 -9.87 -2.94
CA LEU A 12 -47.03 -9.16 -2.47
C LEU A 12 -45.83 -10.10 -2.52
N PHE A 13 -45.18 -10.22 -3.69
CA PHE A 13 -43.81 -10.71 -3.70
C PHE A 13 -42.88 -9.56 -3.34
N THR A 14 -42.43 -9.61 -2.10
CA THR A 14 -41.36 -8.79 -1.56
C THR A 14 -40.10 -8.99 -2.41
N ASN A 15 -39.52 -7.89 -2.87
CA ASN A 15 -38.14 -7.87 -3.37
C ASN A 15 -37.22 -8.13 -2.18
N ALA A 16 -36.98 -9.40 -1.87
CA ALA A 16 -35.83 -9.79 -1.09
C ALA A 16 -34.62 -9.57 -2.00
N THR A 17 -34.01 -8.38 -1.92
CA THR A 17 -32.62 -8.24 -2.32
C THR A 17 -31.84 -9.20 -1.45
N GLY A 18 -31.56 -10.39 -1.98
CA GLY A 18 -30.66 -11.34 -1.36
C GLY A 18 -29.32 -10.63 -1.22
N TYR A 19 -28.98 -10.24 0.01
CA TYR A 19 -27.61 -9.92 0.35
C TYR A 19 -26.80 -11.16 -0.03
N ALA A 20 -25.97 -11.00 -1.06
CA ALA A 20 -25.06 -12.02 -1.53
C ALA A 20 -24.30 -12.60 -0.32
N GLN A 21 -24.15 -13.93 -0.34
CA GLN A 21 -23.38 -14.72 0.62
C GLN A 21 -22.18 -13.92 1.14
N SER A 22 -22.01 -13.85 2.46
CA SER A 22 -20.73 -13.45 3.05
C SER A 22 -19.69 -14.43 2.52
N ALA A 23 -18.91 -14.03 1.53
CA ALA A 23 -17.86 -14.89 1.01
C ALA A 23 -16.94 -15.24 2.18
N ALA A 24 -16.77 -16.53 2.46
CA ALA A 24 -15.88 -16.99 3.50
C ALA A 24 -14.45 -16.56 3.13
N LEU A 25 -13.79 -15.80 4.00
CA LEU A 25 -12.42 -15.35 3.79
C LEU A 25 -11.46 -16.56 3.74
N PRO A 26 -10.35 -16.49 2.98
CA PRO A 26 -9.88 -15.35 2.20
C PRO A 26 -10.61 -15.18 0.86
N VAL A 27 -10.77 -13.93 0.41
CA VAL A 27 -11.41 -13.59 -0.87
C VAL A 27 -10.48 -12.68 -1.66
N GLU A 28 -10.20 -13.07 -2.90
CA GLU A 28 -9.39 -12.26 -3.83
C GLU A 28 -9.94 -10.83 -3.92
N VAL A 29 -9.05 -9.85 -3.77
CA VAL A 29 -9.44 -8.43 -3.78
C VAL A 29 -9.72 -7.99 -5.22
N THR A 30 -11.01 -7.89 -5.54
CA THR A 30 -11.47 -7.37 -6.84
C THR A 30 -11.19 -5.87 -7.00
N PRO A 31 -11.23 -5.31 -8.22
CA PRO A 31 -11.12 -3.86 -8.42
C PRO A 31 -12.17 -3.04 -7.65
N ALA A 32 -13.39 -3.55 -7.50
CA ALA A 32 -14.43 -2.89 -6.72
C ALA A 32 -14.09 -2.86 -5.22
N MET A 33 -13.55 -3.97 -4.68
CA MET A 33 -13.06 -4.03 -3.30
C MET A 33 -11.84 -3.12 -3.10
N SER A 34 -10.90 -3.12 -4.03
CA SER A 34 -9.75 -2.20 -4.01
C SER A 34 -10.19 -0.73 -3.94
N ASN A 35 -11.16 -0.34 -4.77
CA ASN A 35 -11.73 1.01 -4.73
C ASN A 35 -12.40 1.30 -3.39
N ALA A 36 -13.15 0.35 -2.82
CA ALA A 36 -13.76 0.51 -1.50
C ALA A 36 -12.70 0.69 -0.40
N ILE A 37 -11.64 -0.13 -0.40
CA ILE A 37 -10.50 0.00 0.52
C ILE A 37 -9.89 1.40 0.40
N GLN A 38 -9.67 1.92 -0.81
CA GLN A 38 -9.12 3.26 -1.01
C GLN A 38 -10.01 4.35 -0.40
N GLN A 39 -11.34 4.25 -0.55
CA GLN A 39 -12.26 5.21 0.06
C GLN A 39 -12.21 5.15 1.59
N GLU A 40 -12.13 3.95 2.17
CA GLU A 40 -11.96 3.79 3.61
C GLU A 40 -10.64 4.38 4.11
N VAL A 41 -9.54 4.10 3.43
CA VAL A 41 -8.22 4.66 3.75
C VAL A 41 -8.27 6.18 3.72
N LYS A 42 -8.91 6.79 2.72
CA LYS A 42 -9.06 8.26 2.61
C LYS A 42 -9.88 8.86 3.77
N LYS A 43 -10.92 8.15 4.21
CA LYS A 43 -11.71 8.56 5.38
C LYS A 43 -10.87 8.53 6.66
N GLU A 44 -10.11 7.45 6.86
CA GLU A 44 -9.22 7.29 8.01
C GLU A 44 -8.07 8.30 7.99
N GLU A 45 -7.52 8.58 6.81
CA GLU A 45 -6.48 9.59 6.57
C GLU A 45 -6.95 10.98 7.02
N THR A 46 -8.19 11.37 6.68
CA THR A 46 -8.75 12.66 7.12
C THR A 46 -8.75 12.79 8.65
N ALA A 47 -9.17 11.74 9.35
CA ALA A 47 -9.15 11.72 10.82
C ALA A 47 -7.72 11.73 11.38
N PHE A 48 -6.79 11.06 10.71
CA PHE A 48 -5.39 11.02 11.12
C PHE A 48 -4.69 12.36 10.91
N ALA A 49 -4.91 13.03 9.77
CA ALA A 49 -4.39 14.35 9.46
C ALA A 49 -4.84 15.41 10.50
N ALA A 50 -6.08 15.33 10.98
CA ALA A 50 -6.57 16.21 12.04
C ALA A 50 -5.76 16.06 13.35
N ARG A 51 -5.32 14.84 13.68
CA ARG A 51 -4.48 14.57 14.86
C ARG A 51 -3.05 15.08 14.67
N LEU A 52 -2.47 14.94 13.47
CA LEU A 52 -1.11 15.43 13.19
C LEU A 52 -0.99 16.95 13.35
N LYS A 53 -2.04 17.69 12.96
CA LYS A 53 -2.12 19.15 13.16
C LYS A 53 -2.10 19.54 14.64
N GLN A 54 -2.76 18.77 15.51
CA GLN A 54 -2.76 19.03 16.95
C GLN A 54 -1.37 18.86 17.56
N ASN A 55 -0.56 17.95 17.00
CA ASN A 55 0.78 17.64 17.46
C ASN A 55 1.88 18.58 16.93
N LYS A 56 1.51 19.65 16.20
CA LYS A 56 2.44 20.63 15.59
C LYS A 56 3.52 19.98 14.70
N THR A 57 3.17 18.90 14.03
CA THR A 57 4.04 18.24 13.04
C THR A 57 4.29 19.20 11.87
N SER A 58 5.52 19.29 11.36
CA SER A 58 5.81 20.15 10.19
C SER A 58 5.00 19.72 8.96
N ASP A 59 4.74 20.62 8.02
CA ASP A 59 3.98 20.29 6.80
C ASP A 59 4.67 19.19 5.99
N THR A 60 6.00 19.26 5.87
CA THR A 60 6.85 18.25 5.21
C THR A 60 6.73 16.87 5.87
N GLU A 61 6.81 16.80 7.19
CA GLU A 61 6.62 15.52 7.92
C GLU A 61 5.18 15.05 7.85
N THR A 62 4.21 15.95 7.91
CA THR A 62 2.80 15.61 7.78
C THR A 62 2.52 14.97 6.42
N GLU A 63 3.05 15.54 5.33
CA GLU A 63 2.92 14.98 3.99
C GLU A 63 3.48 13.54 3.93
N PHE A 64 4.69 13.34 4.45
CA PHE A 64 5.34 12.02 4.49
C PHE A 64 4.59 10.99 5.32
N ILE A 65 4.12 11.39 6.50
CA ILE A 65 3.33 10.53 7.38
C ILE A 65 2.02 10.12 6.69
N LEU A 66 1.34 11.04 6.00
CA LEU A 66 0.10 10.73 5.30
C LEU A 66 0.35 9.85 4.06
N ASP A 67 1.40 10.11 3.29
CA ASP A 67 1.80 9.30 2.15
C ASP A 67 2.06 7.84 2.54
N THR A 68 2.90 7.63 3.56
CA THR A 68 3.22 6.29 4.07
C THR A 68 2.03 5.63 4.77
N PHE A 69 1.20 6.40 5.46
CA PHE A 69 -0.05 5.92 6.07
C PHE A 69 -0.97 5.30 5.02
N ARG A 70 -1.21 5.98 3.89
CA ARG A 70 -2.09 5.47 2.82
C ARG A 70 -1.64 4.11 2.32
N VAL A 71 -0.35 3.95 2.04
CA VAL A 71 0.21 2.69 1.54
C VAL A 71 0.09 1.58 2.58
N ASN A 72 0.55 1.83 3.81
CA ASN A 72 0.53 0.83 4.88
C ASN A 72 -0.91 0.41 5.23
N ARG A 73 -1.84 1.36 5.26
CA ARG A 73 -3.24 1.10 5.62
C ARG A 73 -4.00 0.36 4.53
N TYR A 74 -3.76 0.71 3.26
CA TYR A 74 -4.30 -0.04 2.13
C TYR A 74 -3.79 -1.48 2.14
N MET A 75 -2.47 -1.70 2.26
CA MET A 75 -1.88 -3.04 2.33
C MET A 75 -2.49 -3.88 3.44
N LYS A 76 -2.62 -3.30 4.65
CA LYS A 76 -3.25 -3.99 5.77
C LYS A 76 -4.68 -4.42 5.46
N LYS A 77 -5.51 -3.50 4.97
CA LYS A 77 -6.91 -3.80 4.65
C LYS A 77 -7.04 -4.83 3.54
N TYR A 78 -6.17 -4.77 2.53
CA TYR A 78 -6.10 -5.79 1.49
C TYR A 78 -5.88 -7.18 2.11
N MET A 79 -4.87 -7.32 2.96
CA MET A 79 -4.55 -8.60 3.63
C MET A 79 -5.64 -9.06 4.61
N ASP A 80 -6.43 -8.13 5.17
CA ASP A 80 -7.59 -8.48 6.00
C ASP A 80 -8.71 -9.17 5.15
N TYR A 81 -8.79 -8.90 3.84
CA TYR A 81 -9.68 -9.61 2.89
C TYR A 81 -9.03 -10.87 2.29
N ASP A 82 -7.77 -10.78 1.86
CA ASP A 82 -7.04 -11.88 1.26
C ASP A 82 -5.74 -12.18 2.03
N PHE A 83 -5.89 -12.94 3.12
CA PHE A 83 -4.77 -13.44 3.91
C PHE A 83 -4.15 -14.74 3.33
N SER A 84 -4.53 -15.15 2.12
CA SER A 84 -3.83 -16.24 1.44
C SER A 84 -2.38 -15.86 1.14
N THR A 85 -1.49 -16.82 0.91
CA THR A 85 -0.10 -16.49 0.51
C THR A 85 -0.07 -15.68 -0.78
N ALA A 86 -0.94 -15.97 -1.74
CA ALA A 86 -1.04 -15.20 -2.97
C ALA A 86 -1.48 -13.76 -2.69
N GLY A 87 -2.55 -13.58 -1.91
CA GLY A 87 -3.06 -12.27 -1.51
C GLY A 87 -2.05 -11.42 -0.75
N MET A 88 -1.39 -12.02 0.25
CA MET A 88 -0.32 -11.36 1.00
C MET A 88 0.84 -10.94 0.09
N ARG A 89 1.28 -11.83 -0.81
CA ARG A 89 2.36 -11.52 -1.76
C ARG A 89 1.97 -10.37 -2.70
N THR A 90 0.75 -10.39 -3.24
CA THR A 90 0.22 -9.32 -4.08
C THR A 90 0.17 -8.00 -3.33
N ALA A 91 -0.43 -7.96 -2.14
CA ALA A 91 -0.50 -6.77 -1.31
C ALA A 91 0.89 -6.19 -0.98
N THR A 92 1.87 -7.06 -0.70
CA THR A 92 3.24 -6.64 -0.41
C THR A 92 3.94 -6.05 -1.62
N TYR A 93 3.81 -6.63 -2.82
CA TYR A 93 4.39 -6.05 -4.03
C TYR A 93 3.67 -4.77 -4.47
N GLU A 94 2.36 -4.69 -4.38
CA GLU A 94 1.62 -3.44 -4.62
C GLU A 94 2.11 -2.34 -3.68
N ALA A 95 2.30 -2.64 -2.38
CA ALA A 95 2.86 -1.70 -1.43
C ALA A 95 4.29 -1.28 -1.83
N ALA A 96 5.12 -2.21 -2.30
CA ALA A 96 6.48 -1.93 -2.75
C ALA A 96 6.49 -0.96 -3.93
N GLU A 97 5.61 -1.13 -4.92
CA GLU A 97 5.44 -0.21 -6.05
C GLU A 97 4.98 1.19 -5.61
N LYS A 98 4.06 1.27 -4.65
CA LYS A 98 3.65 2.56 -4.07
C LYS A 98 4.80 3.22 -3.32
N TYR A 99 5.58 2.46 -2.54
CA TYR A 99 6.77 3.01 -1.88
C TYR A 99 7.85 3.45 -2.87
N ASP A 100 8.03 2.78 -4.01
CA ASP A 100 8.95 3.23 -5.07
C ASP A 100 8.47 4.55 -5.71
N SER A 101 7.15 4.71 -5.86
CA SER A 101 6.56 5.98 -6.27
C SER A 101 6.82 7.10 -5.26
N LEU A 102 6.70 6.81 -3.96
CA LEU A 102 7.04 7.76 -2.88
C LEU A 102 8.54 8.07 -2.85
N LEU A 103 9.41 7.06 -3.00
CA LEU A 103 10.86 7.24 -3.12
C LEU A 103 11.18 8.23 -4.24
N ASN A 104 10.60 8.03 -5.42
CA ASN A 104 10.79 8.92 -6.56
C ASN A 104 10.25 10.34 -6.31
N LYS A 105 9.13 10.48 -5.58
CA LYS A 105 8.60 11.79 -5.17
C LYS A 105 9.61 12.54 -4.29
N TYR A 106 10.07 11.94 -3.21
CA TYR A 106 10.99 12.59 -2.27
C TYR A 106 12.39 12.78 -2.84
N TYR A 107 12.85 11.87 -3.70
CA TYR A 107 14.06 12.04 -4.48
C TYR A 107 14.00 13.31 -5.35
N LYS A 108 12.88 13.52 -6.06
CA LYS A 108 12.69 14.72 -6.88
C LYS A 108 12.63 16.00 -6.03
N GLN A 109 11.94 15.95 -4.88
CA GLN A 109 11.90 17.09 -3.95
C GLN A 109 13.31 17.44 -3.45
N LEU A 110 14.09 16.46 -2.97
CA LEU A 110 15.47 16.68 -2.56
C LEU A 110 16.34 17.22 -3.72
N LEU A 111 16.20 16.68 -4.92
CA LEU A 111 16.96 17.12 -6.09
C LEU A 111 16.71 18.61 -6.41
N VAL A 112 15.49 19.10 -6.23
CA VAL A 112 15.12 20.51 -6.41
C VAL A 112 15.69 21.37 -5.28
N THR A 113 15.68 20.88 -4.05
CA THR A 113 16.24 21.58 -2.86
C THR A 113 17.76 21.79 -2.97
N LEU A 114 18.49 20.85 -3.57
CA LEU A 114 19.95 20.95 -3.72
C LEU A 114 20.37 21.97 -4.78
N THR A 115 21.54 22.60 -4.55
CA THR A 115 22.17 23.45 -5.56
C THR A 115 22.51 22.64 -6.81
N PRO A 116 22.56 23.24 -8.02
CA PRO A 116 22.90 22.51 -9.23
C PRO A 116 24.25 21.78 -9.17
N ALA A 117 25.22 22.31 -8.41
CA ALA A 117 26.54 21.72 -8.24
C ALA A 117 26.52 20.43 -7.39
N ASP A 118 25.58 20.30 -6.44
CA ASP A 118 25.51 19.17 -5.51
C ASP A 118 24.60 18.03 -6.00
N ARG A 119 23.68 18.32 -6.93
CA ARG A 119 22.78 17.31 -7.52
C ARG A 119 23.47 16.03 -8.02
N PRO A 120 24.66 16.08 -8.66
CA PRO A 120 25.37 14.87 -9.09
C PRO A 120 25.66 13.89 -7.95
N VAL A 121 25.86 14.36 -6.71
CA VAL A 121 26.11 13.50 -5.54
C VAL A 121 24.89 12.66 -5.22
N LEU A 122 23.69 13.26 -5.17
CA LEU A 122 22.44 12.54 -4.96
C LEU A 122 22.15 11.54 -6.08
N ILE A 123 22.36 11.95 -7.34
CA ILE A 123 22.15 11.09 -8.52
C ILE A 123 23.07 9.86 -8.45
N ALA A 124 24.35 10.06 -8.13
CA ALA A 124 25.32 8.97 -8.01
C ALA A 124 24.93 8.00 -6.88
N ALA A 125 24.57 8.53 -5.70
CA ALA A 125 24.12 7.72 -4.57
C ALA A 125 22.87 6.90 -4.90
N GLN A 126 21.88 7.49 -5.59
CA GLN A 126 20.66 6.79 -5.97
C GLN A 126 20.93 5.70 -7.01
N ARG A 127 21.80 5.95 -8.00
CA ARG A 127 22.20 4.93 -8.99
C ARG A 127 22.93 3.75 -8.34
N ALA A 128 23.86 4.02 -7.43
CA ALA A 128 24.55 2.97 -6.68
C ALA A 128 23.57 2.14 -5.84
N TRP A 129 22.59 2.79 -5.20
CA TRP A 129 21.55 2.08 -4.46
C TRP A 129 20.69 1.18 -5.36
N LEU A 130 20.33 1.59 -6.57
CA LEU A 130 19.58 0.75 -7.51
C LEU A 130 20.37 -0.51 -7.88
N VAL A 131 21.67 -0.38 -8.15
CA VAL A 131 22.55 -1.53 -8.44
C VAL A 131 22.62 -2.48 -7.24
N TYR A 132 22.76 -1.94 -6.03
CA TYR A 132 22.72 -2.72 -4.79
C TYR A 132 21.38 -3.46 -4.63
N ARG A 133 20.26 -2.74 -4.73
CA ARG A 133 18.90 -3.31 -4.60
C ARG A 133 18.71 -4.49 -5.54
N ASP A 134 19.05 -4.32 -6.81
CA ASP A 134 18.85 -5.35 -7.83
C ASP A 134 19.77 -6.56 -7.62
N SER A 135 21.01 -6.33 -7.17
CA SER A 135 21.96 -7.41 -6.83
C SER A 135 21.50 -8.18 -5.59
N GLU A 136 21.05 -7.47 -4.57
CA GLU A 136 20.55 -8.04 -3.33
C GLU A 136 19.25 -8.82 -3.57
N THR A 137 18.37 -8.37 -4.47
CA THR A 137 17.16 -9.13 -4.82
C THR A 137 17.49 -10.47 -5.46
N LYS A 138 18.49 -10.51 -6.35
CA LYS A 138 18.97 -11.77 -6.94
C LYS A 138 19.58 -12.70 -5.89
N LEU A 139 20.29 -12.15 -4.90
CA LEU A 139 20.82 -12.93 -3.79
C LEU A 139 19.69 -13.54 -2.95
N VAL A 140 18.68 -12.74 -2.60
CA VAL A 140 17.51 -13.20 -1.84
C VAL A 140 16.78 -14.32 -2.61
N GLU A 141 16.51 -14.14 -3.90
CA GLU A 141 15.91 -15.18 -4.76
C GLU A 141 16.77 -16.46 -4.83
N LEU A 142 18.11 -16.32 -4.83
CA LEU A 142 19.02 -17.46 -4.84
C LEU A 142 18.90 -18.25 -3.53
N ILE A 143 18.96 -17.59 -2.37
CA ILE A 143 18.94 -18.24 -1.05
C ILE A 143 17.55 -18.79 -0.70
N SER A 144 16.48 -18.30 -1.32
CA SER A 144 15.13 -18.82 -1.15
C SER A 144 14.90 -20.21 -1.76
N LYS A 145 15.80 -20.67 -2.63
CA LYS A 145 15.66 -21.98 -3.30
C LYS A 145 15.66 -23.12 -2.29
N GLU A 146 15.01 -24.22 -2.67
CA GLU A 146 14.86 -25.46 -1.89
C GLU A 146 16.16 -25.87 -1.18
N GLN A 147 17.25 -25.89 -1.93
CA GLN A 147 18.58 -26.33 -1.48
C GLN A 147 19.20 -25.49 -0.35
N TYR A 148 18.73 -24.27 -0.10
CA TYR A 148 19.29 -23.36 0.89
C TYR A 148 18.32 -23.06 2.03
N SER A 149 17.03 -22.87 1.73
CA SER A 149 16.04 -22.44 2.73
C SER A 149 14.75 -23.27 2.74
N GLY A 150 14.73 -24.42 2.05
CA GLY A 150 13.56 -25.31 1.98
C GLY A 150 12.41 -24.82 1.11
N GLY A 151 12.62 -23.75 0.33
CA GLY A 151 11.69 -23.32 -0.71
C GLY A 151 10.25 -23.04 -0.22
N GLY A 152 9.30 -23.32 -1.10
CA GLY A 152 7.88 -23.18 -0.79
C GLY A 152 7.36 -21.73 -0.72
N THR A 153 6.09 -21.61 -0.37
CA THR A 153 5.36 -20.32 -0.38
C THR A 153 5.78 -19.39 0.75
N MET A 154 6.36 -19.91 1.84
CA MET A 154 6.91 -19.09 2.92
C MET A 154 8.10 -18.24 2.43
N GLN A 155 8.98 -18.81 1.60
CA GLN A 155 10.11 -18.06 1.04
C GLN A 155 9.65 -16.96 0.09
N GLN A 156 8.56 -17.16 -0.65
CA GLN A 156 7.98 -16.11 -1.50
C GLN A 156 7.46 -14.91 -0.70
N LEU A 157 6.94 -15.13 0.51
CA LEU A 157 6.54 -14.04 1.41
C LEU A 157 7.76 -13.33 2.00
N ILE A 158 8.81 -14.06 2.35
CA ILE A 158 10.08 -13.51 2.83
C ILE A 158 10.73 -12.63 1.74
N GLU A 159 10.76 -13.10 0.49
CA GLU A 159 11.24 -12.33 -0.66
C GLU A 159 10.49 -11.03 -0.83
N ALA A 160 9.15 -11.09 -0.91
CA ALA A 160 8.30 -9.92 -1.09
C ALA A 160 8.48 -8.92 0.06
N GLY A 161 8.49 -9.41 1.31
CA GLY A 161 8.71 -8.56 2.50
C GLY A 161 10.09 -7.92 2.52
N SER A 162 11.13 -8.67 2.16
CA SER A 162 12.51 -8.17 2.09
C SER A 162 12.69 -7.12 0.99
N TYR A 163 11.98 -7.27 -0.12
CA TYR A 163 11.96 -6.28 -1.19
C TYR A 163 11.23 -5.00 -0.76
N LEU A 164 10.04 -5.13 -0.16
CA LEU A 164 9.29 -3.99 0.39
C LEU A 164 10.13 -3.22 1.42
N ASN A 165 10.75 -3.91 2.38
CA ASN A 165 11.54 -3.28 3.44
C ASN A 165 12.71 -2.46 2.88
N ARG A 166 13.46 -3.00 1.91
CA ARG A 166 14.56 -2.26 1.27
C ARG A 166 14.09 -0.96 0.59
N ILE A 167 12.92 -0.97 -0.03
CA ILE A 167 12.35 0.23 -0.64
C ILE A 167 11.92 1.22 0.44
N LYS A 168 11.22 0.75 1.49
CA LYS A 168 10.80 1.58 2.63
C LYS A 168 11.97 2.29 3.29
N GLU A 169 13.03 1.55 3.62
CA GLU A 169 14.24 2.09 4.23
C GLU A 169 14.89 3.17 3.35
N ARG A 170 14.90 2.98 2.03
CA ARG A 170 15.41 3.99 1.11
C ARG A 170 14.49 5.21 1.02
N THR A 171 13.18 5.01 0.99
CA THR A 171 12.18 6.09 1.02
C THR A 171 12.36 6.95 2.27
N ASP A 172 12.47 6.32 3.44
CA ASP A 172 12.70 6.99 4.72
C ASP A 172 14.03 7.76 4.70
N ALA A 173 15.13 7.14 4.24
CA ALA A 173 16.44 7.79 4.15
C ALA A 173 16.44 9.02 3.25
N VAL A 174 15.84 8.93 2.05
CA VAL A 174 15.74 10.05 1.11
C VAL A 174 14.85 11.17 1.67
N PHE A 175 13.74 10.82 2.33
CA PHE A 175 12.89 11.79 3.00
C PHE A 175 13.64 12.51 4.13
N GLU A 176 14.40 11.80 4.97
CA GLU A 176 15.18 12.42 6.04
C GLU A 176 16.26 13.37 5.51
N HIS A 177 16.88 13.05 4.37
CA HIS A 177 17.78 13.99 3.68
C HIS A 177 17.04 15.22 3.17
N TYR A 178 15.88 15.02 2.52
CA TYR A 178 15.01 16.12 2.06
C TYR A 178 14.63 17.05 3.21
N LYS A 179 14.11 16.49 4.30
CA LYS A 179 13.69 17.23 5.50
C LYS A 179 14.81 18.08 6.09
N ARG A 180 16.02 17.53 6.20
CA ARG A 180 17.19 18.27 6.71
C ARG A 180 17.59 19.41 5.78
N ALA A 181 17.56 19.17 4.47
CA ALA A 181 17.91 20.18 3.48
C ALA A 181 16.85 21.30 3.38
N SER A 182 15.58 20.98 3.61
CA SER A 182 14.48 21.96 3.56
C SER A 182 14.36 22.83 4.82
N GLN A 183 14.92 22.40 5.96
CA GLN A 183 14.92 23.18 7.20
C GLN A 183 15.96 24.32 7.23
N GLN A 184 16.91 24.33 6.29
CA GLN A 184 17.97 25.35 6.20
C GLN A 184 17.60 26.54 5.31
N GLN A 185 16.40 26.54 4.72
CA GLN A 185 15.87 27.60 3.86
C GLN A 185 14.81 28.40 4.63
#